data_AF-A0A543FAM8-F1
#
_entry.id   AF-A0A543FAM8-F1
#
_cell.length_a   1.000
_cell.length_b   1.000
_cell.length_c   1.000
_cell.angle_alpha   90.00
_cell.angle_beta   90.00
_cell.angle_gamma   90.00
#
_symmetry.space_group_name_H-M   'P 1'
#
loop_
_entity.id
_entity.type
_entity.pdbx_description
1 polymer ?
#
loop_
_entity_poly.entity_id
_entity_poly.type
_entity_poly.pdbx_seq_one_letter_code
_entity_poly.pdbx_strand_id
1 'polypeptide(L)'
;MSAGGGKKAILAALTANAGIAVAKFIGAAITGSASMLAEAVHSVADTSNQGLLLFGQRRAEQEADELHPFGYGRNRYFYSFIVALVLFTLGSIYAIYEGIHKIQHPEELTSPIVAIVILLIAIGLETFSFITAIRESRPLKGGATWWRFIRNSRSPELPVVLLEDMGALVGLILAFLGVGLTMVTDNAIWDGIGTLCIGALLGVIAIILIIEMQSLLIGEGATPEEDRAIRESLIDGERIDRVIHLKTQYLGPEEILVAAKVAITPGLDIATIAAAIDAAEARVRRAVPAARIIYVEPDLYRTAPV
;
A
#
# COMPACT_ATOMS: atom_id res chain seq x y z
N MET A 1 -13.52 12.01 -6.00
CA MET A 1 -12.85 11.83 -7.31
C MET A 1 -11.64 10.86 -7.27
N SER A 2 -11.51 9.95 -6.30
CA SER A 2 -10.30 9.08 -6.16
C SER A 2 -10.41 7.63 -6.64
N ALA A 3 -11.62 7.08 -6.85
CA ALA A 3 -11.78 5.67 -7.25
C ALA A 3 -11.05 5.29 -8.56
N GLY A 4 -10.76 6.27 -9.42
CA GLY A 4 -10.04 6.06 -10.67
C GLY A 4 -8.51 6.13 -10.58
N GLY A 5 -7.93 6.72 -9.53
CA GLY A 5 -6.48 6.95 -9.42
C GLY A 5 -5.71 5.67 -9.13
N GLY A 6 -6.07 4.99 -8.04
CA GLY A 6 -5.42 3.73 -7.64
C GLY A 6 -5.56 2.64 -8.71
N LYS A 7 -6.75 2.45 -9.28
CA LYS A 7 -6.98 1.46 -10.33
C LYS A 7 -6.14 1.71 -11.58
N LYS A 8 -6.01 2.97 -12.01
CA LYS A 8 -5.18 3.34 -13.16
C LYS A 8 -3.70 3.08 -12.89
N ALA A 9 -3.21 3.43 -11.71
CA ALA A 9 -1.83 3.18 -11.31
C ALA A 9 -1.52 1.68 -11.27
N ILE A 10 -2.39 0.86 -10.64
CA ILE A 10 -2.22 -0.59 -10.58
C ILE A 10 -2.29 -1.21 -11.98
N LEU A 11 -3.21 -0.76 -12.83
CA LEU A 11 -3.31 -1.26 -14.20
C LEU A 11 -2.09 -0.88 -15.05
N ALA A 12 -1.58 0.33 -14.90
CA ALA A 12 -0.35 0.77 -15.57
C ALA A 12 0.84 -0.08 -15.11
N ALA A 13 1.03 -0.26 -13.81
CA ALA A 13 2.06 -1.12 -13.23
C ALA A 13 1.93 -2.58 -13.73
N LEU A 14 0.71 -3.14 -13.72
CA LEU A 14 0.46 -4.49 -14.23
C LEU A 14 0.83 -4.63 -15.71
N THR A 15 0.46 -3.66 -16.56
CA THR A 15 0.82 -3.71 -17.98
C THR A 15 2.32 -3.56 -18.21
N ALA A 16 3.00 -2.73 -17.41
CA ALA A 16 4.45 -2.57 -17.47
C ALA A 16 5.16 -3.86 -17.02
N ASN A 17 4.83 -4.38 -15.86
CA ASN A 17 5.43 -5.59 -15.29
C ASN A 17 5.16 -6.83 -16.15
N ALA A 18 3.96 -6.96 -16.71
CA ALA A 18 3.67 -8.03 -17.67
C ALA A 18 4.53 -7.90 -18.94
N GLY A 19 4.73 -6.68 -19.46
CA GLY A 19 5.61 -6.42 -20.59
C GLY A 19 7.07 -6.79 -20.30
N ILE A 20 7.57 -6.44 -19.10
CA ILE A 20 8.91 -6.80 -18.63
C ILE A 20 9.04 -8.33 -18.51
N ALA A 21 8.04 -9.00 -17.92
CA ALA A 21 8.03 -10.45 -17.78
C ALA A 21 8.10 -11.15 -19.14
N VAL A 22 7.31 -10.72 -20.12
CA VAL A 22 7.36 -11.25 -21.50
C VAL A 22 8.74 -11.04 -22.13
N ALA A 23 9.32 -9.85 -22.01
CA ALA A 23 10.65 -9.58 -22.53
C ALA A 23 11.72 -10.49 -21.90
N LYS A 24 11.67 -10.69 -20.58
CA LYS A 24 12.57 -11.60 -19.85
C LYS A 24 12.38 -13.07 -20.27
N PHE A 25 11.15 -13.54 -20.46
CA PHE A 25 10.91 -14.91 -20.97
C PHE A 25 11.43 -15.12 -22.38
N ILE A 26 11.25 -14.16 -23.29
CA ILE A 26 11.82 -14.21 -24.63
C ILE A 26 13.35 -14.24 -24.55
N GLY A 27 13.94 -13.39 -23.71
CA GLY A 27 15.36 -13.42 -23.41
C GLY A 27 15.81 -14.79 -22.90
N ALA A 28 15.04 -15.43 -22.02
CA ALA A 28 15.36 -16.74 -21.47
C ALA A 28 15.32 -17.84 -22.53
N ALA A 29 14.30 -17.82 -23.38
CA ALA A 29 14.15 -18.77 -24.48
C ALA A 29 15.26 -18.65 -25.53
N ILE A 30 15.67 -17.42 -25.86
CA ILE A 30 16.76 -17.17 -26.81
C ILE A 30 18.11 -17.58 -26.23
N THR A 31 18.36 -17.24 -24.96
CA THR A 31 19.66 -17.49 -24.31
C THR A 31 19.81 -18.91 -23.77
N GLY A 32 18.71 -19.63 -23.57
CA GLY A 32 18.69 -20.91 -22.83
C GLY A 32 19.14 -20.78 -21.37
N SER A 33 19.22 -19.54 -20.85
CA SER A 33 19.81 -19.26 -19.53
C SER A 33 18.82 -19.56 -18.40
N ALA A 34 19.19 -20.47 -17.51
CA ALA A 34 18.45 -20.75 -16.28
C ALA A 34 18.33 -19.50 -15.38
N SER A 35 19.37 -18.65 -15.35
CA SER A 35 19.36 -17.37 -14.62
C SER A 35 18.35 -16.39 -15.21
N MET A 36 18.25 -16.29 -16.54
CA MET A 36 17.25 -15.43 -17.18
C MET A 36 15.83 -15.97 -16.98
N LEU A 37 15.65 -17.29 -16.95
CA LEU A 37 14.36 -17.90 -16.63
C LEU A 37 13.92 -17.60 -15.19
N ALA A 38 14.84 -17.65 -14.22
CA ALA A 38 14.55 -17.28 -12.83
C ALA A 38 14.14 -15.81 -12.71
N GLU A 39 14.82 -14.91 -13.42
CA GLU A 39 14.46 -13.49 -13.51
C GLU A 39 13.08 -13.26 -14.16
N ALA A 40 12.72 -14.07 -15.15
CA ALA A 40 11.39 -14.01 -15.77
C ALA A 40 10.29 -14.47 -14.81
N VAL A 41 10.56 -15.51 -14.02
CA VAL A 41 9.65 -16.00 -12.96
C VAL A 41 9.47 -14.94 -11.87
N HIS A 42 10.53 -14.20 -11.51
CA HIS A 42 10.42 -13.09 -10.56
C HIS A 42 9.42 -12.03 -11.05
N SER A 43 9.53 -11.59 -12.31
CA SER A 43 8.60 -10.60 -12.87
C SER A 43 7.15 -11.13 -13.02
N VAL A 44 6.94 -12.45 -13.04
CA VAL A 44 5.60 -13.03 -12.91
C VAL A 44 5.07 -12.92 -11.49
N ALA A 45 5.91 -13.12 -10.48
CA ALA A 45 5.53 -12.90 -9.09
C ALA A 45 5.14 -11.44 -8.86
N ASP A 46 5.90 -10.49 -9.42
CA ASP A 46 5.58 -9.07 -9.36
C ASP A 46 4.24 -8.78 -10.04
N THR A 47 4.03 -9.28 -11.27
CA THR A 47 2.73 -9.15 -11.98
C THR A 47 1.57 -9.75 -11.17
N SER A 48 1.84 -10.81 -10.41
CA SER A 48 0.85 -11.46 -9.52
C SER A 48 0.48 -10.57 -8.33
N ASN A 49 1.41 -9.74 -7.81
CA ASN A 49 1.09 -8.72 -6.79
C ASN A 49 -0.02 -7.80 -7.31
N GLN A 50 0.17 -7.21 -8.49
CA GLN A 50 -0.83 -6.30 -9.04
C GLN A 50 -2.15 -7.01 -9.36
N GLY A 51 -2.11 -8.27 -9.80
CA GLY A 51 -3.29 -9.11 -9.97
C GLY A 51 -4.09 -9.29 -8.67
N LEU A 52 -3.41 -9.58 -7.57
CA LEU A 52 -4.03 -9.70 -6.23
C LEU A 52 -4.61 -8.36 -5.75
N LEU A 53 -3.90 -7.24 -5.96
CA LEU A 53 -4.40 -5.91 -5.62
C LEU A 53 -5.67 -5.56 -6.41
N LEU A 54 -5.70 -5.82 -7.72
CA LEU A 54 -6.90 -5.63 -8.55
C LEU A 54 -8.06 -6.52 -8.11
N PHE A 55 -7.76 -7.77 -7.74
CA PHE A 55 -8.77 -8.68 -7.21
C PHE A 55 -9.36 -8.17 -5.89
N GLY A 56 -8.50 -7.68 -4.98
CA GLY A 56 -8.94 -7.07 -3.73
C GLY A 56 -9.78 -5.83 -3.93
N GLN A 57 -9.42 -4.99 -4.91
CA GLN A 57 -10.24 -3.85 -5.30
C GLN A 57 -11.62 -4.30 -5.80
N ARG A 58 -11.68 -5.28 -6.70
CA ARG A 58 -12.96 -5.79 -7.22
C ARG A 58 -13.82 -6.41 -6.12
N ARG A 59 -13.20 -7.06 -5.14
CA ARG A 59 -13.89 -7.61 -3.96
C ARG A 59 -14.36 -6.52 -2.99
N ALA A 60 -13.70 -5.36 -2.95
CA ALA A 60 -14.11 -4.24 -2.12
C ALA A 60 -15.25 -3.41 -2.72
N GLU A 61 -15.46 -3.47 -4.03
CA GLU A 61 -16.58 -2.85 -4.74
C GLU A 61 -17.93 -3.59 -4.51
N GLN A 62 -17.93 -4.69 -3.76
CA GLN A 62 -19.16 -5.43 -3.41
C GLN A 62 -20.04 -4.62 -2.46
N GLU A 63 -21.35 -4.64 -2.71
CA GLU A 63 -22.35 -3.99 -1.87
C GLU A 63 -22.47 -4.68 -0.49
N ALA A 64 -22.98 -3.94 0.49
CA ALA A 64 -23.22 -4.47 1.83
C ALA A 64 -24.33 -5.53 1.82
N ASP A 65 -24.15 -6.56 2.65
CA ASP A 65 -25.13 -7.61 2.88
C ASP A 65 -25.40 -7.79 4.39
N GLU A 66 -26.28 -8.74 4.74
CA GLU A 66 -26.64 -8.98 6.15
C GLU A 66 -25.45 -9.43 7.01
N LEU A 67 -24.46 -10.11 6.41
CA LEU A 67 -23.27 -10.57 7.10
C LEU A 67 -22.22 -9.46 7.24
N HIS A 68 -22.16 -8.54 6.28
CA HIS A 68 -21.23 -7.41 6.20
C HIS A 68 -22.03 -6.11 6.00
N PRO A 69 -22.66 -5.57 7.07
CA PRO A 69 -23.56 -4.41 6.98
C PRO A 69 -22.85 -3.11 6.58
N PHE A 70 -21.53 -3.06 6.73
CA PHE A 70 -20.68 -1.94 6.30
C PHE A 70 -19.99 -2.19 4.94
N GLY A 71 -20.36 -3.27 4.24
CA GLY A 71 -19.77 -3.65 2.97
C GLY A 71 -18.37 -4.23 3.10
N TYR A 72 -17.69 -4.27 1.96
CA TYR A 72 -16.47 -5.05 1.76
C TYR A 72 -15.21 -4.20 1.56
N GLY A 73 -15.26 -2.91 1.86
CA GLY A 73 -14.14 -1.97 1.65
C GLY A 73 -12.77 -2.46 2.17
N ARG A 74 -12.78 -3.17 3.31
CA ARG A 74 -11.59 -3.74 3.95
C ARG A 74 -10.88 -4.82 3.13
N ASN A 75 -11.53 -5.38 2.11
CA ASN A 75 -10.88 -6.34 1.21
C ASN A 75 -9.63 -5.74 0.56
N ARG A 76 -9.59 -4.44 0.26
CA ARG A 76 -8.36 -3.78 -0.24
C ARG A 76 -7.20 -3.94 0.73
N TYR A 77 -7.41 -3.66 2.02
CA TYR A 77 -6.40 -3.85 3.06
C TYR A 77 -6.00 -5.32 3.22
N PHE A 78 -6.98 -6.22 3.20
CA PHE A 78 -6.73 -7.66 3.35
C PHE A 78 -5.85 -8.20 2.22
N TYR A 79 -6.16 -7.93 0.95
CA TYR A 79 -5.35 -8.44 -0.16
C TYR A 79 -3.98 -7.76 -0.24
N SER A 80 -3.85 -6.48 0.14
CA SER A 80 -2.53 -5.84 0.28
C SER A 80 -1.71 -6.46 1.41
N PHE A 81 -2.35 -6.84 2.52
CA PHE A 81 -1.69 -7.59 3.60
C PHE A 81 -1.23 -8.98 3.13
N ILE A 82 -2.04 -9.70 2.35
CA ILE A 82 -1.65 -10.98 1.76
C ILE A 82 -0.45 -10.83 0.83
N VAL A 83 -0.41 -9.79 0.00
CA VAL A 83 0.75 -9.49 -0.85
C VAL A 83 2.02 -9.29 0.01
N ALA A 84 1.94 -8.46 1.05
CA ALA A 84 3.06 -8.23 1.97
C ALA A 84 3.51 -9.52 2.68
N LEU A 85 2.55 -10.30 3.17
CA LEU A 85 2.80 -11.51 3.94
C LEU A 85 3.33 -12.67 3.09
N VAL A 86 2.78 -12.87 1.89
CA VAL A 86 3.12 -14.03 1.07
C VAL A 86 4.29 -13.70 0.16
N LEU A 87 4.17 -12.67 -0.68
CA LEU A 87 5.09 -12.49 -1.80
C LEU A 87 6.43 -11.90 -1.34
N PHE A 88 6.42 -10.86 -0.49
CA PHE A 88 7.67 -10.30 0.03
C PHE A 88 8.36 -11.19 1.06
N THR A 89 7.60 -11.86 1.94
CA THR A 89 8.22 -12.73 2.96
C THR A 89 8.77 -14.01 2.33
N LEU A 90 8.04 -14.66 1.42
CA LEU A 90 8.58 -15.81 0.70
C LEU A 90 9.78 -15.43 -0.17
N GLY A 91 9.72 -14.28 -0.87
CA GLY A 91 10.84 -13.75 -1.63
C GLY A 91 12.08 -13.50 -0.75
N SER A 92 11.89 -12.92 0.44
CA SER A 92 12.96 -12.71 1.41
C SER A 92 13.56 -14.03 1.90
N ILE A 93 12.73 -14.99 2.34
CA ILE A 93 13.19 -16.28 2.83
C ILE A 93 13.96 -17.04 1.74
N TYR A 94 13.42 -17.05 0.52
CA TYR A 94 14.06 -17.70 -0.62
C TYR A 94 15.41 -17.06 -0.96
N ALA A 95 15.48 -15.73 -1.05
CA ALA A 95 16.74 -15.04 -1.34
C ALA A 95 17.78 -15.19 -0.21
N ILE A 96 17.36 -15.21 1.06
CA ILE A 96 18.26 -15.51 2.18
C ILE A 96 18.81 -16.94 2.07
N TYR A 97 17.93 -17.92 1.82
CA TYR A 97 18.32 -19.31 1.64
C TYR A 97 19.31 -19.46 0.47
N GLU A 98 18.99 -18.89 -0.68
CA GLU A 98 19.82 -18.92 -1.89
C GLU A 98 21.17 -18.23 -1.66
N GLY A 99 21.17 -17.06 -0.99
CA GLY A 99 22.39 -16.35 -0.65
C GLY A 99 23.30 -17.16 0.28
N ILE A 100 22.75 -17.81 1.31
CA ILE A 100 23.50 -18.71 2.19
C ILE A 100 24.03 -19.92 1.38
N HIS A 101 23.20 -20.49 0.51
CA HIS A 101 23.58 -21.63 -0.32
C HIS A 101 24.76 -21.30 -1.24
N LYS A 102 24.71 -20.17 -1.97
CA LYS A 102 25.80 -19.68 -2.83
C LYS A 102 27.09 -19.37 -2.09
N ILE A 103 27.00 -18.91 -0.83
CA ILE A 103 28.19 -18.69 0.01
C ILE A 103 28.81 -20.02 0.45
N GLN A 104 27.99 -21.01 0.80
CA GLN A 104 28.44 -22.33 1.24
C GLN A 104 28.93 -23.21 0.10
N HIS A 105 28.32 -23.07 -1.08
CA HIS A 105 28.62 -23.80 -2.30
C HIS A 105 28.82 -22.80 -3.45
N PRO A 106 29.98 -22.13 -3.52
CA PRO A 106 30.25 -21.15 -4.56
C PRO A 106 30.31 -21.84 -5.93
N GLU A 107 29.38 -21.50 -6.82
CA GLU A 107 29.37 -21.96 -8.20
C GLU A 107 29.83 -20.85 -9.13
N GLU A 108 30.64 -21.19 -10.12
CA GLU A 108 31.09 -20.22 -11.12
C GLU A 108 29.91 -19.75 -11.98
N LEU A 109 29.86 -18.43 -12.23
CA LEU A 109 28.85 -17.85 -13.10
C LEU A 109 29.09 -18.32 -14.53
N THR A 110 28.13 -19.06 -15.10
CA THR A 110 28.26 -19.66 -16.44
C THR A 110 28.30 -18.61 -17.56
N SER A 111 27.66 -17.45 -17.36
CA SER A 111 27.69 -16.35 -18.33
C SER A 111 27.47 -14.98 -17.65
N PRO A 112 28.50 -14.45 -16.96
CA PRO A 112 28.33 -13.26 -16.13
C PRO A 112 28.11 -11.97 -16.95
N ILE A 113 28.66 -11.90 -18.17
CA ILE A 113 28.42 -10.76 -19.09
C ILE A 113 26.94 -10.68 -19.46
N VAL A 114 26.29 -11.83 -19.72
CA VAL A 114 24.86 -11.89 -20.03
C VAL A 114 24.04 -11.41 -18.83
N ALA A 115 24.37 -11.86 -17.61
CA ALA A 115 23.73 -11.40 -16.38
C ALA A 115 23.84 -9.86 -16.20
N ILE A 116 25.02 -9.29 -16.44
CA ILE A 116 25.24 -7.83 -16.36
C ILE A 116 24.36 -7.06 -17.37
N VAL A 117 24.30 -7.51 -18.63
CA VAL A 117 23.47 -6.86 -19.65
C VAL A 117 21.98 -6.90 -19.26
N ILE A 118 21.51 -8.03 -18.74
CA ILE A 118 20.13 -8.19 -18.27
C ILE A 118 19.84 -7.24 -17.12
N LEU A 119 20.72 -7.19 -16.12
CA LEU A 119 20.56 -6.33 -14.97
C LEU A 119 20.48 -4.85 -15.38
N LEU A 120 21.29 -4.41 -16.34
CA LEU A 120 21.22 -3.04 -16.87
C LEU A 120 19.88 -2.75 -17.56
N ILE A 121 19.38 -3.68 -18.38
CA ILE A 121 18.06 -3.55 -19.02
C ILE A 121 16.96 -3.51 -17.96
N ALA A 122 17.01 -4.42 -16.99
CA ALA A 122 16.04 -4.48 -15.89
C ALA A 122 16.04 -3.19 -15.07
N ILE A 123 17.21 -2.65 -14.70
CA ILE A 123 17.33 -1.36 -13.99
C ILE A 123 16.67 -0.24 -14.81
N GLY A 124 16.88 -0.20 -16.13
CA GLY A 124 16.25 0.81 -16.99
C GLY A 124 14.73 0.72 -17.03
N LEU A 125 14.19 -0.49 -17.17
CA LEU A 125 12.74 -0.75 -17.19
C LEU A 125 12.10 -0.47 -15.84
N GLU A 126 12.71 -0.94 -14.76
CA GLU A 126 12.26 -0.73 -13.40
C GLU A 126 12.30 0.76 -13.01
N THR A 127 13.34 1.48 -13.45
CA THR A 127 13.46 2.94 -13.22
C THR A 127 12.29 3.67 -13.88
N PHE A 128 11.88 3.24 -15.07
CA PHE A 128 10.72 3.79 -15.76
C PHE A 128 9.41 3.51 -15.01
N SER A 129 9.21 2.28 -14.49
CA SER A 129 8.07 1.94 -13.64
C SER A 129 8.03 2.82 -12.39
N PHE A 130 9.16 2.88 -11.67
CA PHE A 130 9.27 3.64 -10.43
C PHE A 130 8.99 5.14 -10.62
N ILE A 131 9.52 5.75 -11.70
CA ILE A 131 9.23 7.15 -12.04
C ILE A 131 7.74 7.35 -12.30
N THR A 132 7.07 6.39 -12.95
CA THR A 132 5.64 6.43 -13.21
C THR A 132 4.85 6.34 -11.90
N ALA A 133 5.20 5.42 -11.00
CA ALA A 133 4.59 5.31 -9.67
C ALA A 133 4.77 6.59 -8.84
N ILE A 134 5.97 7.19 -8.88
CA ILE A 134 6.25 8.49 -8.24
C ILE A 134 5.38 9.60 -8.83
N ARG A 135 5.22 9.63 -10.15
CA ARG A 135 4.46 10.68 -10.84
C ARG A 135 2.97 10.61 -10.49
N GLU A 136 2.39 9.41 -10.42
CA GLU A 136 1.00 9.19 -10.00
C GLU A 136 0.80 9.48 -8.50
N SER A 137 1.82 9.20 -7.67
CA SER A 137 1.74 9.42 -6.22
C SER A 137 2.00 10.86 -5.79
N ARG A 138 2.74 11.65 -6.59
CA ARG A 138 3.11 13.04 -6.28
C ARG A 138 1.91 13.96 -5.98
N PRO A 139 0.84 13.97 -6.78
CA PRO A 139 -0.36 14.77 -6.49
C PRO A 139 -1.00 14.42 -5.13
N LEU A 140 -0.94 13.14 -4.75
CA LEU A 140 -1.53 12.63 -3.50
C LEU A 140 -0.62 12.87 -2.29
N LYS A 141 0.70 12.82 -2.48
CA LYS A 141 1.69 13.15 -1.45
C LYS A 141 1.62 14.61 -1.01
N GLY A 142 1.36 15.51 -1.95
CA GLY A 142 1.45 16.95 -1.72
C GLY A 142 2.81 17.34 -1.10
N GLY A 143 2.77 18.15 -0.06
CA GLY A 143 3.96 18.63 0.67
C GLY A 143 4.59 17.64 1.65
N ALA A 144 3.99 16.45 1.87
CA ALA A 144 4.52 15.48 2.82
C ALA A 144 5.85 14.83 2.36
N THR A 145 6.63 14.30 3.29
CA THR A 145 7.77 13.43 2.97
C THR A 145 7.25 12.07 2.47
N TRP A 146 8.07 11.34 1.69
CA TRP A 146 7.69 10.02 1.19
C TRP A 146 7.39 9.02 2.32
N TRP A 147 8.20 9.03 3.38
CA TRP A 147 7.95 8.19 4.55
C TRP A 147 6.62 8.50 5.23
N ARG A 148 6.30 9.79 5.39
CA ARG A 148 5.02 10.22 5.95
C ARG A 148 3.85 9.86 5.03
N PHE A 149 4.04 9.90 3.73
CA PHE A 149 3.03 9.48 2.76
C PHE A 149 2.76 7.99 2.83
N ILE A 150 3.81 7.16 2.87
CA ILE A 150 3.67 5.69 3.02
C ILE A 150 2.89 5.35 4.30
N ARG A 151 3.24 5.99 5.43
CA ARG A 151 2.63 5.72 6.75
C ARG A 151 1.25 6.36 6.97
N ASN A 152 0.93 7.44 6.27
CA ASN A 152 -0.36 8.13 6.44
C ASN A 152 -1.35 7.81 5.31
N SER A 153 -0.91 7.08 4.28
CA SER A 153 -1.77 6.73 3.16
C SER A 153 -2.82 5.71 3.61
N ARG A 154 -4.09 6.07 3.41
CA ARG A 154 -5.23 5.18 3.65
C ARG A 154 -5.57 4.33 2.44
N SER A 155 -4.94 4.57 1.30
CA SER A 155 -4.91 3.66 0.16
C SER A 155 -3.71 2.72 0.29
N PRO A 156 -3.91 1.40 0.39
CA PRO A 156 -2.81 0.46 0.60
C PRO A 156 -1.97 0.23 -0.66
N GLU A 157 -2.52 0.46 -1.85
CA GLU A 157 -1.87 0.03 -3.10
C GLU A 157 -0.69 0.90 -3.49
N LEU A 158 -0.78 2.21 -3.28
CA LEU A 158 0.30 3.14 -3.65
C LEU A 158 1.56 2.95 -2.79
N PRO A 159 1.46 2.87 -1.44
CA PRO A 159 2.62 2.53 -0.62
C PRO A 159 3.26 1.19 -0.97
N VAL A 160 2.42 0.17 -1.26
CA VAL A 160 2.90 -1.16 -1.67
C VAL A 160 3.71 -1.06 -2.97
N VAL A 161 3.13 -0.50 -4.03
CA VAL A 161 3.82 -0.36 -5.33
C VAL A 161 5.08 0.48 -5.23
N LEU A 162 5.07 1.58 -4.47
CA LEU A 162 6.26 2.42 -4.31
C LEU A 162 7.40 1.70 -3.57
N LEU A 163 7.07 0.94 -2.52
CA LEU A 163 8.06 0.18 -1.76
C LEU A 163 8.56 -1.04 -2.55
N GLU A 164 7.68 -1.67 -3.34
CA GLU A 164 7.99 -2.74 -4.30
C GLU A 164 9.02 -2.27 -5.33
N ASP A 165 8.68 -1.28 -6.16
CA ASP A 165 9.54 -0.78 -7.23
C ASP A 165 10.87 -0.22 -6.67
N MET A 166 10.83 0.46 -5.52
CA MET A 166 12.06 0.92 -4.85
C MET A 166 12.92 -0.28 -4.40
N GLY A 167 12.30 -1.29 -3.79
CA GLY A 167 12.96 -2.52 -3.37
C GLY A 167 13.57 -3.27 -4.54
N ALA A 168 12.84 -3.40 -5.64
CA ALA A 168 13.30 -4.02 -6.88
C ALA A 168 14.53 -3.27 -7.44
N LEU A 169 14.48 -1.94 -7.53
CA LEU A 169 15.63 -1.13 -7.99
C LEU A 169 16.87 -1.32 -7.13
N VAL A 170 16.72 -1.20 -5.81
CA VAL A 170 17.85 -1.40 -4.89
C VAL A 170 18.36 -2.84 -4.98
N GLY A 171 17.46 -3.81 -5.08
CA GLY A 171 17.80 -5.21 -5.26
C GLY A 171 18.58 -5.48 -6.54
N LEU A 172 18.16 -4.91 -7.67
CA LEU A 172 18.86 -5.00 -8.95
C LEU A 172 20.25 -4.36 -8.90
N ILE A 173 20.41 -3.24 -8.18
CA ILE A 173 21.72 -2.62 -7.97
C ILE A 173 22.61 -3.53 -7.12
N LEU A 174 22.08 -4.15 -6.05
CA LEU A 174 22.82 -5.10 -5.22
C LEU A 174 23.25 -6.34 -6.01
N ALA A 175 22.36 -6.88 -6.86
CA ALA A 175 22.67 -7.99 -7.76
C ALA A 175 23.78 -7.60 -8.76
N PHE A 176 23.67 -6.41 -9.37
CA PHE A 176 24.67 -5.90 -10.30
C PHE A 176 26.05 -5.75 -9.66
N LEU A 177 26.10 -5.24 -8.43
CA LEU A 177 27.35 -5.15 -7.67
C LEU A 177 27.89 -6.53 -7.29
N GLY A 178 27.04 -7.46 -6.86
CA GLY A 178 27.43 -8.83 -6.51
C GLY A 178 28.07 -9.56 -7.70
N VAL A 179 27.36 -9.62 -8.83
CA VAL A 179 27.84 -10.22 -10.08
C VAL A 179 29.09 -9.51 -10.59
N GLY A 180 29.11 -8.17 -10.58
CA GLY A 180 30.25 -7.38 -11.04
C GLY A 180 31.51 -7.61 -10.21
N LEU A 181 31.38 -7.70 -8.88
CA LEU A 181 32.49 -8.04 -7.99
C LEU A 181 32.97 -9.47 -8.20
N THR A 182 32.06 -10.43 -8.40
CA THR A 182 32.44 -11.80 -8.76
C THR A 182 33.27 -11.83 -10.05
N MET A 183 32.91 -11.05 -11.07
CA MET A 183 33.69 -10.99 -12.32
C MET A 183 35.09 -10.39 -12.15
N VAL A 184 35.23 -9.34 -11.32
CA VAL A 184 36.51 -8.64 -11.16
C VAL A 184 37.45 -9.40 -10.22
N THR A 185 36.90 -10.08 -9.21
CA THR A 185 37.68 -10.76 -8.16
C THR A 185 37.81 -12.26 -8.36
N ASP A 186 37.10 -12.81 -9.36
CA ASP A 186 37.00 -14.25 -9.60
C ASP A 186 36.51 -15.04 -8.37
N ASN A 187 35.64 -14.41 -7.57
CA ASN A 187 35.13 -14.96 -6.32
C ASN A 187 33.60 -14.96 -6.31
N ALA A 188 33.02 -16.14 -6.47
CA ALA A 188 31.57 -16.37 -6.50
C ALA A 188 30.84 -16.05 -5.17
N ILE A 189 31.58 -15.87 -4.06
CA ILE A 189 30.98 -15.48 -2.78
C ILE A 189 30.30 -14.10 -2.86
N TRP A 190 30.80 -13.18 -3.70
CA TRP A 190 30.20 -11.85 -3.84
C TRP A 190 28.78 -11.87 -4.40
N ASP A 191 28.47 -12.78 -5.33
CA ASP A 191 27.11 -13.00 -5.82
C ASP A 191 26.19 -13.54 -4.70
N GLY A 192 26.71 -14.45 -3.87
CA GLY A 192 26.01 -14.93 -2.68
C GLY A 192 25.74 -13.84 -1.65
N ILE A 193 26.70 -12.96 -1.37
CA ILE A 193 26.53 -11.80 -0.48
C ILE A 193 25.49 -10.83 -1.06
N GLY A 194 25.56 -10.53 -2.36
CA GLY A 194 24.57 -9.69 -3.04
C GLY A 194 23.15 -10.26 -2.89
N THR A 195 23.00 -11.56 -3.14
CA THR A 195 21.73 -12.29 -2.97
C THR A 195 21.22 -12.23 -1.53
N LEU A 196 22.10 -12.38 -0.53
CA LEU A 196 21.75 -12.27 0.88
C LEU A 196 21.30 -10.85 1.26
N CYS A 197 21.96 -9.81 0.74
CA CYS A 197 21.56 -8.41 0.93
C CYS A 197 20.17 -8.13 0.33
N ILE A 198 19.85 -8.70 -0.83
CA ILE A 198 18.52 -8.62 -1.44
C ILE A 198 17.48 -9.29 -0.53
N GLY A 199 17.77 -10.48 -0.02
CA GLY A 199 16.87 -11.17 0.92
C GLY A 199 16.60 -10.37 2.20
N ALA A 200 17.62 -9.73 2.76
CA ALA A 200 17.47 -8.84 3.92
C ALA A 200 16.62 -7.59 3.58
N LEU A 201 16.86 -6.97 2.42
CA LEU A 201 16.08 -5.83 1.93
C LEU A 201 14.59 -6.18 1.78
N LEU A 202 14.28 -7.31 1.13
CA LEU A 202 12.91 -7.80 0.98
C LEU A 202 12.26 -8.06 2.35
N GLY A 203 13.03 -8.59 3.31
CA GLY A 203 12.55 -8.81 4.68
C GLY A 203 12.19 -7.51 5.39
N VAL A 204 13.02 -6.47 5.25
CA VAL A 204 12.71 -5.13 5.80
C VAL A 204 11.46 -4.55 5.16
N ILE A 205 11.33 -4.62 3.84
CA ILE A 205 10.15 -4.14 3.11
C ILE A 205 8.90 -4.92 3.54
N ALA A 206 9.00 -6.25 3.64
CA ALA A 206 7.91 -7.11 4.11
C ALA A 206 7.43 -6.67 5.49
N ILE A 207 8.34 -6.47 6.45
CA ILE A 207 8.00 -6.04 7.82
C ILE A 207 7.29 -4.68 7.81
N ILE A 208 7.80 -3.71 7.05
CA ILE A 208 7.19 -2.37 6.94
C ILE A 208 5.77 -2.49 6.39
N LEU A 209 5.59 -3.22 5.29
CA LEU A 209 4.28 -3.40 4.66
C LEU A 209 3.31 -4.18 5.55
N ILE A 210 3.75 -5.26 6.21
CA ILE A 210 2.92 -6.05 7.12
C ILE A 210 2.39 -5.17 8.26
N ILE A 211 3.25 -4.37 8.90
CA ILE A 211 2.84 -3.48 10.00
C ILE A 211 1.82 -2.44 9.53
N GLU A 212 2.08 -1.81 8.38
CA GLU A 212 1.21 -0.76 7.84
C GLU A 212 -0.15 -1.34 7.41
N MET A 213 -0.15 -2.45 6.67
CA MET A 213 -1.37 -3.09 6.19
C MET A 213 -2.19 -3.68 7.33
N GLN A 214 -1.54 -4.23 8.36
CA GLN A 214 -2.20 -4.72 9.57
C GLN A 214 -2.92 -3.59 10.31
N SER A 215 -2.28 -2.43 10.46
CA SER A 215 -2.86 -1.26 11.12
C SER A 215 -4.14 -0.79 10.40
N LEU A 216 -4.09 -0.70 9.06
CA LEU A 216 -5.26 -0.38 8.23
C LEU A 216 -6.38 -1.43 8.35
N LEU A 217 -6.03 -2.72 8.45
CA LEU A 217 -7.00 -3.81 8.59
C LEU A 217 -7.71 -3.80 9.95
N ILE A 218 -7.00 -3.46 11.03
CA ILE A 218 -7.58 -3.24 12.36
C ILE A 218 -8.56 -2.05 12.32
N GLY A 219 -8.22 -1.05 11.51
CA GLY A 219 -9.07 0.09 11.18
C GLY A 219 -8.60 1.36 11.89
N GLU A 220 -7.84 2.17 11.16
CA GLU A 220 -7.32 3.46 11.63
C GLU A 220 -8.38 4.56 11.63
N GLY A 221 -8.20 5.54 12.50
CA GLY A 221 -9.04 6.74 12.53
C GLY A 221 -8.75 7.72 11.40
N ALA A 222 -9.61 8.73 11.31
CA ALA A 222 -9.44 9.89 10.44
C ALA A 222 -8.07 10.54 10.66
N THR A 223 -7.49 11.11 9.60
CA THR A 223 -6.26 11.91 9.72
C THR A 223 -6.48 13.13 10.61
N PRO A 224 -5.44 13.75 11.20
CA PRO A 224 -5.59 14.93 12.04
C PRO A 224 -6.32 16.09 11.35
N GLU A 225 -6.14 16.23 10.03
CA GLU A 225 -6.83 17.22 9.20
C GLU A 225 -8.32 16.89 9.06
N GLU A 226 -8.66 15.62 8.81
CA GLU A 226 -10.05 15.16 8.72
C GLU A 226 -10.76 15.20 10.08
N ASP A 227 -10.12 14.76 11.17
CA ASP A 227 -10.68 14.83 12.53
C ASP A 227 -11.05 16.26 12.89
N ARG A 228 -10.16 17.24 12.60
CA ARG A 228 -10.44 18.66 12.81
C ARG A 228 -11.62 19.13 11.96
N ALA A 229 -11.63 18.82 10.66
CA ALA A 229 -12.70 19.20 9.76
C ALA A 229 -14.06 18.61 10.17
N ILE A 230 -14.08 17.35 10.66
CA ILE A 230 -15.29 16.70 11.18
C ILE A 230 -15.77 17.43 12.44
N ARG A 231 -14.88 17.71 13.41
CA ARG A 231 -15.25 18.41 14.65
C ARG A 231 -15.84 19.79 14.38
N GLU A 232 -15.19 20.56 13.53
CA GLU A 232 -15.65 21.91 13.15
C GLU A 232 -16.99 21.83 12.41
N SER A 233 -17.18 20.84 11.55
CA SER A 233 -18.43 20.68 10.79
C SER A 233 -19.61 20.20 11.65
N LEU A 234 -19.35 19.49 12.75
CA LEU A 234 -20.40 19.04 13.67
C LEU A 234 -21.03 20.19 14.46
N ILE A 235 -20.28 21.25 14.73
CA ILE A 235 -20.72 22.38 15.57
C ILE A 235 -21.35 23.46 14.68
N ASP A 236 -22.55 23.94 15.04
CA ASP A 236 -23.15 25.13 14.40
C ASP A 236 -23.22 26.36 15.33
N GLY A 237 -22.86 26.19 16.61
CA GLY A 237 -22.79 27.28 17.59
C GLY A 237 -24.14 27.75 18.12
N GLU A 238 -25.25 27.21 17.61
CA GLU A 238 -26.61 27.57 18.02
C GLU A 238 -27.36 26.38 18.62
N ARG A 239 -27.40 25.26 17.90
CA ARG A 239 -28.13 24.04 18.28
C ARG A 239 -27.19 22.95 18.79
N ILE A 240 -25.99 22.88 18.22
CA ILE A 240 -24.91 22.00 18.66
C ILE A 240 -23.77 22.88 19.18
N ASP A 241 -23.56 22.87 20.50
CA ASP A 241 -22.53 23.68 21.18
C ASP A 241 -21.14 23.08 21.00
N ARG A 242 -21.01 21.76 21.17
CA ARG A 242 -19.70 21.08 21.14
C ARG A 242 -19.80 19.60 20.81
N VAL A 243 -18.66 19.03 20.43
CA VAL A 243 -18.47 17.58 20.30
C VAL A 243 -17.95 17.02 21.64
N ILE A 244 -18.67 16.06 22.22
CA ILE A 244 -18.31 15.39 23.49
C ILE A 244 -17.33 14.25 23.20
N HIS A 245 -17.71 13.36 22.29
CA HIS A 245 -16.86 12.26 21.83
C HIS A 245 -16.90 12.17 20.31
N LEU A 246 -15.76 11.86 19.71
CA LEU A 246 -15.65 11.56 18.30
C LEU A 246 -14.75 10.33 18.16
N LYS A 247 -15.29 9.29 17.55
CA LYS A 247 -14.56 8.10 17.12
C LYS A 247 -14.74 7.97 15.63
N THR A 248 -13.63 7.79 14.93
CA THR A 248 -13.63 7.60 13.48
C THR A 248 -12.88 6.32 13.15
N GLN A 249 -13.28 5.67 12.07
CA GLN A 249 -12.59 4.48 11.56
C GLN A 249 -12.74 4.38 10.05
N TYR A 250 -11.64 4.16 9.35
CA TYR A 250 -11.65 3.79 7.94
C TYR A 250 -12.17 2.35 7.78
N LEU A 251 -13.22 2.20 6.99
CA LEU A 251 -13.79 0.91 6.57
C LEU A 251 -13.29 0.49 5.18
N GLY A 252 -12.76 1.45 4.42
CA GLY A 252 -12.04 1.29 3.17
C GLY A 252 -11.37 2.63 2.83
N PRO A 253 -10.51 2.71 1.81
CA PRO A 253 -9.69 3.91 1.57
C PRO A 253 -10.49 5.20 1.34
N GLU A 254 -11.72 5.09 0.86
CA GLU A 254 -12.62 6.22 0.60
C GLU A 254 -13.87 6.22 1.50
N GLU A 255 -13.86 5.45 2.58
CA GLU A 255 -15.01 5.28 3.47
C GLU A 255 -14.60 5.31 4.93
N ILE A 256 -15.06 6.35 5.62
CA ILE A 256 -14.89 6.60 7.04
C ILE A 256 -16.25 6.44 7.73
N LEU A 257 -16.27 5.64 8.77
CA LEU A 257 -17.28 5.62 9.81
C LEU A 257 -17.01 6.75 10.80
N VAL A 258 -18.00 7.59 11.04
CA VAL A 258 -17.97 8.67 12.03
C VAL A 258 -19.02 8.37 13.09
N ALA A 259 -18.58 8.10 14.32
CA ALA A 259 -19.44 7.98 15.48
C ALA A 259 -19.16 9.15 16.43
N ALA A 260 -20.13 10.06 16.53
CA ALA A 260 -20.00 11.28 17.31
C ALA A 260 -21.09 11.35 18.39
N LYS A 261 -20.72 11.84 19.56
CA LYS A 261 -21.65 12.32 20.59
C LYS A 261 -21.52 13.83 20.67
N VAL A 262 -22.64 14.54 20.52
CA VAL A 262 -22.67 16.01 20.46
C VAL A 262 -23.55 16.59 21.57
N ALA A 263 -23.14 17.74 22.09
CA ALA A 263 -23.90 18.46 23.10
C ALA A 263 -24.96 19.33 22.43
N ILE A 264 -26.22 19.09 22.79
CA ILE A 264 -27.36 19.85 22.30
C ILE A 264 -27.68 21.00 23.26
N THR A 265 -28.04 22.17 22.71
CA THR A 265 -28.51 23.31 23.49
C THR A 265 -29.78 22.93 24.28
N PRO A 266 -29.86 23.17 25.60
CA PRO A 266 -31.04 22.84 26.39
C PRO A 266 -32.31 23.53 25.91
N GLY A 267 -33.45 22.85 26.01
CA GLY A 267 -34.77 23.42 25.69
C GLY A 267 -35.20 23.29 24.22
N LEU A 268 -34.39 22.64 23.37
CA LEU A 268 -34.79 22.29 22.01
C LEU A 268 -35.78 21.12 22.00
N ASP A 269 -36.74 21.16 21.07
CA ASP A 269 -37.64 20.05 20.81
C ASP A 269 -36.99 18.97 19.93
N ILE A 270 -37.58 17.78 19.90
CA ILE A 270 -37.02 16.62 19.18
C ILE A 270 -36.88 16.92 17.67
N ALA A 271 -37.83 17.65 17.09
CA ALA A 271 -37.80 18.00 15.66
C ALA A 271 -36.60 18.91 15.33
N THR A 272 -36.31 19.90 16.17
CA THR A 272 -35.15 20.77 15.99
C THR A 272 -33.83 20.03 16.19
N ILE A 273 -33.78 19.08 17.13
CA ILE A 273 -32.60 18.22 17.34
C ILE A 273 -32.33 17.37 16.11
N ALA A 274 -33.36 16.70 15.56
CA ALA A 274 -33.23 15.89 14.36
C ALA A 274 -32.72 16.73 13.17
N ALA A 275 -33.31 17.92 12.95
CA ALA A 275 -32.87 18.83 11.89
C ALA A 275 -31.43 19.34 12.11
N ALA A 276 -31.00 19.54 13.35
CA ALA A 276 -29.63 19.93 13.67
C ALA A 276 -28.63 18.82 13.33
N ILE A 277 -28.98 17.56 13.65
CA ILE A 277 -28.19 16.37 13.31
C ILE A 277 -28.09 16.21 11.79
N ASP A 278 -29.20 16.23 11.05
CA ASP A 278 -29.21 16.13 9.59
C ASP A 278 -28.34 17.21 8.93
N ALA A 279 -28.42 18.44 9.43
CA ALA A 279 -27.61 19.55 8.95
C ALA A 279 -26.11 19.35 9.26
N ALA A 280 -25.78 18.81 10.45
CA ALA A 280 -24.41 18.48 10.82
C ALA A 280 -23.83 17.37 9.94
N GLU A 281 -24.58 16.30 9.69
CA GLU A 281 -24.18 15.23 8.77
C GLU A 281 -23.91 15.79 7.37
N ALA A 282 -24.79 16.65 6.85
CA ALA A 282 -24.61 17.28 5.54
C ALA A 282 -23.40 18.22 5.47
N ARG A 283 -23.02 18.89 6.58
CA ARG A 283 -21.78 19.66 6.67
C ARG A 283 -20.55 18.75 6.69
N VAL A 284 -20.57 17.70 7.50
CA VAL A 284 -19.47 16.73 7.60
C VAL A 284 -19.21 16.06 6.24
N ARG A 285 -20.25 15.61 5.52
CA ARG A 285 -20.11 15.00 4.18
C ARG A 285 -19.51 15.95 3.14
N ARG A 286 -19.77 17.25 3.27
CA ARG A 286 -19.20 18.27 2.37
C ARG A 286 -17.73 18.55 2.70
N ALA A 287 -17.39 18.62 3.98
CA ALA A 287 -16.03 18.89 4.43
C ALA A 287 -15.10 17.68 4.24
N VAL A 288 -15.61 16.48 4.51
CA VAL A 288 -14.89 15.20 4.40
C VAL A 288 -15.74 14.22 3.58
N PRO A 289 -15.59 14.21 2.24
CA PRO A 289 -16.37 13.35 1.36
C PRO A 289 -16.24 11.84 1.65
N ALA A 290 -15.17 11.42 2.33
CA ALA A 290 -14.98 10.03 2.75
C ALA A 290 -15.88 9.65 3.95
N ALA A 291 -16.45 10.59 4.71
CA ALA A 291 -17.37 10.33 5.81
C ALA A 291 -18.75 9.83 5.30
N ARG A 292 -18.81 8.57 4.87
CA ARG A 292 -20.00 7.99 4.24
C ARG A 292 -21.00 7.45 5.27
N ILE A 293 -20.53 6.93 6.39
CA ILE A 293 -21.37 6.39 7.46
C ILE A 293 -21.19 7.30 8.67
N ILE A 294 -22.28 7.93 9.11
CA ILE A 294 -22.26 8.90 10.20
C ILE A 294 -23.35 8.50 11.19
N TYR A 295 -22.98 8.41 12.47
CA TYR A 295 -23.88 8.28 13.60
C TYR A 295 -23.62 9.43 14.55
N VAL A 296 -24.65 10.23 14.81
CA VAL A 296 -24.59 11.35 15.76
C VAL A 296 -25.57 11.09 16.89
N GLU A 297 -25.04 10.89 18.09
CA GLU A 297 -25.83 10.75 19.32
C GLU A 297 -25.95 12.12 20.00
N PRO A 298 -27.17 12.67 20.18
CA PRO A 298 -27.38 13.88 20.96
C PRO A 298 -27.29 13.58 22.47
N ASP A 299 -26.61 14.45 23.21
CA ASP A 299 -26.54 14.37 24.69
C ASP A 299 -26.48 15.78 25.30
N LEU A 300 -26.61 15.86 26.62
CA LEU A 300 -26.33 17.07 27.39
C LEU A 300 -24.91 16.99 27.93
N TYR A 301 -24.13 18.07 27.76
CA TYR A 301 -22.78 18.11 28.30
C TYR A 301 -22.82 18.14 29.83
N ARG A 302 -22.18 17.15 30.47
CA ARG A 302 -22.00 17.06 31.92
C ARG A 302 -20.51 17.15 32.22
N THR A 303 -20.12 18.04 33.14
CA THR A 303 -18.72 18.28 33.52
C THR A 303 -18.16 17.22 34.47
N ALA A 304 -18.99 16.35 35.03
CA ALA A 304 -18.58 15.26 35.91
C ALA A 304 -18.68 13.89 35.18
N PRO A 305 -17.70 12.99 35.34
CA PRO A 305 -17.81 11.64 34.83
C PRO A 305 -18.88 10.87 35.63
N VAL A 306 -19.69 10.10 34.91
CA VAL A 306 -20.57 9.06 35.49
C VAL A 306 -19.72 7.82 35.79
#